data_AF-A0AA42Q3X5-F1
#
_entry.id   AF-A0AA42Q3X5-F1
#
_cell.length_a   1.000
_cell.length_b   1.000
_cell.length_c   1.000
_cell.angle_alpha   90.00
_cell.angle_beta   90.00
_cell.angle_gamma   90.00
#
_symmetry.space_group_name_H-M   'P 1'
#
loop_
_entity.id
_entity.type
_entity.pdbx_description
1 polymer ?
#
loop_
_entity_poly.entity_id
_entity_poly.type
_entity_poly.pdbx_seq_one_letter_code
_entity_poly.pdbx_strand_id
1 'polypeptide(L)'
;MNRSYEIADLAQHALQGGEQQGQAPRPEASIRTRKLFVVLQSAYGTAFLAKFSSGELNERREDKGMRAAQLVWDAALAEFADDVIETASRNAQRENPEFPPSLPQFVKACEALTPRKTYFEENGLLALPAPKVERLLDVPFELKGDDKDWARKIVARINHGDQTVTRHTRMAAMEALGLNRQQEGR
;
A
#
# COMPACT_ATOMS: atom_id res chain seq x y z
N MET A 1 8.63 12.05 21.38
CA MET A 1 7.66 13.01 21.93
C MET A 1 6.26 12.42 21.76
N ASN A 2 5.40 12.60 22.75
CA ASN A 2 4.28 11.70 23.03
C ASN A 2 3.01 12.16 22.28
N ARG A 3 2.75 11.63 21.07
CA ARG A 3 1.65 12.03 20.13
C ARG A 3 0.26 12.10 20.80
N SER A 4 0.02 11.25 21.79
CA SER A 4 -1.22 11.24 22.57
C SER A 4 -1.44 12.53 23.36
N TYR A 5 -0.37 13.20 23.81
CA TYR A 5 -0.45 14.48 24.52
C TYR A 5 -0.79 15.63 23.56
N GLU A 6 -0.24 15.65 22.33
CA GLU A 6 -0.60 16.67 21.34
C GLU A 6 -2.08 16.57 20.90
N ILE A 7 -2.60 15.36 20.72
CA ILE A 7 -4.01 15.15 20.38
C ILE A 7 -4.92 15.57 21.55
N ALA A 8 -4.53 15.27 22.79
CA ALA A 8 -5.27 15.69 23.97
C ALA A 8 -5.28 17.21 24.12
N ASP A 9 -4.15 17.88 23.90
CA ASP A 9 -4.05 19.34 23.94
C ASP A 9 -4.90 20.00 22.84
N LEU A 10 -4.92 19.43 21.62
CA LEU A 10 -5.78 19.91 20.53
C LEU A 10 -7.27 19.79 20.87
N ALA A 11 -7.69 18.65 21.45
CA ALA A 11 -9.07 18.45 21.89
C ALA A 11 -9.43 19.44 23.02
N GLN A 12 -8.53 19.63 23.98
CA GLN A 12 -8.72 20.54 25.10
C GLN A 12 -8.85 21.99 24.63
N HIS A 13 -7.99 22.45 23.71
CA HIS A 13 -8.08 23.78 23.10
C HIS A 13 -9.36 23.98 22.29
N ALA A 14 -9.85 22.94 21.61
CA ALA A 14 -11.11 23.01 20.88
C ALA A 14 -12.33 23.14 21.81
N LEU A 15 -12.30 22.49 22.98
CA LEU A 15 -13.36 22.54 23.98
C LEU A 15 -13.32 23.84 24.82
N GLN A 16 -12.13 24.33 25.12
CA GLN A 16 -11.88 25.55 25.91
C GLN A 16 -12.01 26.86 25.12
N GLY A 17 -12.51 26.84 23.88
CA GLY A 17 -12.68 28.02 23.02
C GLY A 17 -13.72 29.05 23.49
N GLY A 18 -13.83 29.30 24.80
CA GLY A 18 -14.46 30.46 25.41
C GLY A 18 -13.39 31.36 26.03
N GLU A 19 -13.36 32.61 25.55
CA GLU A 19 -12.79 33.78 26.24
C GLU A 19 -11.29 33.74 26.59
N GLN A 20 -10.42 33.96 25.59
CA GLN A 20 -9.30 34.91 25.66
C GLN A 20 -8.36 34.73 24.45
N GLN A 21 -8.38 35.73 23.56
CA GLN A 21 -7.27 36.26 22.73
C GLN A 21 -7.78 36.68 21.36
N GLY A 22 -7.58 37.96 21.05
CA GLY A 22 -7.89 38.54 19.75
C GLY A 22 -7.04 37.93 18.64
N GLN A 23 -7.65 37.86 17.44
CA GLN A 23 -6.98 37.86 16.14
C GLN A 23 -5.95 36.76 15.79
N ALA A 24 -5.87 35.65 16.53
CA ALA A 24 -5.23 34.44 16.00
C ALA A 24 -6.25 33.59 15.21
N PRO A 25 -5.93 33.10 13.99
CA PRO A 25 -6.80 32.16 13.29
C PRO A 25 -6.99 30.90 14.15
N ARG A 26 -8.22 30.68 14.60
CA ARG A 26 -8.57 29.51 15.44
C ARG A 26 -8.27 28.22 14.65
N PRO A 27 -7.72 27.17 15.28
CA PRO A 27 -7.40 25.92 14.60
C PRO A 27 -8.67 25.29 14.02
N GLU A 28 -8.69 25.10 12.70
CA GLU A 28 -9.75 24.46 11.94
C GLU A 28 -9.22 23.17 11.33
N ALA A 29 -10.04 22.12 11.31
CA ALA A 29 -9.67 20.88 10.65
C ALA A 29 -9.50 21.09 9.14
N SER A 30 -8.61 20.31 8.55
CA SER A 30 -8.38 20.33 7.11
C SER A 30 -9.67 20.11 6.31
N ILE A 31 -9.70 20.62 5.07
CA ILE A 31 -10.82 20.42 4.15
C ILE A 31 -11.06 18.91 3.92
N ARG A 32 -9.99 18.12 3.91
CA ARG A 32 -10.04 16.65 3.74
C ARG A 32 -10.86 15.98 4.84
N THR A 33 -10.55 16.28 6.10
CA THR A 33 -11.27 15.68 7.24
C THR A 33 -12.72 16.14 7.30
N ARG A 34 -13.00 17.41 6.98
CA ARG A 34 -14.38 17.91 6.85
C ARG A 34 -15.16 17.16 5.76
N LYS A 35 -14.56 16.92 4.60
CA LYS A 35 -15.18 16.11 3.53
C LYS A 35 -15.43 14.67 3.98
N LEU A 36 -14.50 14.06 4.69
CA LEU A 36 -14.68 12.71 5.26
C LEU A 36 -15.89 12.65 6.20
N PHE A 37 -16.05 13.64 7.08
CA PHE A 37 -17.22 13.71 7.97
C PHE A 37 -18.54 13.82 7.20
N VAL A 38 -18.56 14.58 6.10
CA VAL A 38 -19.74 14.66 5.22
C VAL A 38 -20.03 13.30 4.56
N VAL A 39 -19.00 12.59 4.09
CA VAL A 39 -19.16 11.24 3.50
C VAL A 39 -19.71 10.27 4.54
N LEU A 40 -19.13 10.22 5.74
CA LEU A 40 -19.60 9.32 6.81
C LEU A 40 -21.00 9.69 7.29
N GLN A 41 -21.33 10.98 7.39
CA GLN A 41 -22.68 11.43 7.68
C GLN A 41 -23.67 11.02 6.59
N SER A 42 -23.30 11.09 5.31
CA SER A 42 -24.19 10.69 4.22
C SER A 42 -24.47 9.18 4.20
N ALA A 43 -23.50 8.37 4.62
CA ALA A 43 -23.63 6.92 4.67
C ALA A 43 -24.38 6.42 5.92
N TYR A 44 -24.08 6.99 7.09
CA TYR A 44 -24.57 6.51 8.38
C TYR A 44 -25.65 7.40 9.01
N GLY A 45 -25.98 8.52 8.36
CA GLY A 45 -26.97 9.48 8.82
C GLY A 45 -26.60 10.11 10.18
N THR A 46 -27.62 10.32 11.00
CA THR A 46 -27.49 10.96 12.32
C THR A 46 -26.72 10.11 13.33
N ALA A 47 -26.60 8.80 13.11
CA ALA A 47 -25.88 7.89 14.01
C ALA A 47 -24.38 8.25 14.12
N PHE A 48 -23.77 8.72 13.04
CA PHE A 48 -22.38 9.17 13.05
C PHE A 48 -22.23 10.49 13.82
N LEU A 49 -23.09 11.47 13.57
CA LEU A 49 -23.04 12.78 14.21
C LEU A 49 -23.32 12.69 15.71
N ALA A 50 -24.29 11.87 16.12
CA ALA A 50 -24.69 11.71 17.51
C ALA A 50 -23.53 11.25 18.42
N LYS A 51 -22.52 10.59 17.86
CA LYS A 51 -21.34 10.12 18.60
C LYS A 51 -20.42 11.24 19.07
N PHE A 52 -20.41 12.37 18.36
CA PHE A 52 -19.49 13.48 18.62
C PHE A 52 -20.23 14.78 18.98
N SER A 53 -21.55 14.82 18.81
CA SER A 53 -22.41 15.92 19.22
C SER A 53 -22.36 16.11 20.74
N SER A 54 -21.98 17.30 21.17
CA SER A 54 -21.93 17.69 22.59
C SER A 54 -23.18 18.46 23.04
N GLY A 55 -23.93 19.03 22.10
CA GLY A 55 -25.04 19.95 22.38
C GLY A 55 -24.61 21.36 22.77
N GLU A 56 -23.31 21.57 23.05
CA GLU A 56 -22.75 22.89 23.33
C GLU A 56 -22.36 23.60 22.04
N LEU A 57 -23.04 24.70 21.75
CA LEU A 57 -22.75 25.53 20.60
C LEU A 57 -21.68 26.58 20.93
N ASN A 58 -20.82 26.86 19.97
CA ASN A 58 -19.89 27.99 20.01
C ASN A 58 -20.57 29.29 19.54
N GLU A 59 -19.83 30.40 19.53
CA GLU A 59 -20.30 31.72 19.06
C GLU A 59 -20.86 31.72 17.62
N ARG A 60 -20.43 30.77 16.78
CA ARG A 60 -20.88 30.59 15.40
C ARG A 60 -22.05 29.60 15.27
N ARG A 61 -22.64 29.16 16.39
CA ARG A 61 -23.67 28.13 16.47
C ARG A 61 -23.23 26.76 15.92
N GLU A 62 -21.94 26.45 16.00
CA GLU A 62 -21.39 25.14 15.67
C GLU A 62 -21.19 24.32 16.95
N ASP A 63 -21.42 23.01 16.89
CA ASP A 63 -21.20 22.11 18.02
C ASP A 63 -19.70 21.97 18.34
N LYS A 64 -19.32 22.27 19.60
CA LYS A 64 -17.93 22.22 20.07
C LYS A 64 -17.35 20.80 20.00
N GLY A 65 -18.13 19.79 20.37
CA GLY A 65 -17.75 18.38 20.31
C GLY A 65 -17.48 17.91 18.88
N MET A 66 -18.34 18.29 17.94
CA MET A 66 -18.13 18.02 16.51
C MET A 66 -16.83 18.64 16.00
N ARG A 67 -16.53 19.88 16.39
CA ARG A 67 -15.29 20.56 16.00
C ARG A 67 -14.06 19.90 16.62
N ALA A 68 -14.10 19.57 17.90
CA ALA A 68 -13.02 18.87 18.58
C ALA A 68 -12.76 17.51 17.92
N ALA A 69 -13.82 16.76 17.59
CA ALA A 69 -13.69 15.49 16.88
C ALA A 69 -13.04 15.65 15.51
N GLN A 70 -13.44 16.66 14.73
CA GLN A 70 -12.80 16.92 13.44
C GLN A 70 -11.30 17.21 13.56
N LEU A 71 -10.88 18.00 14.56
CA LEU A 71 -9.46 18.30 14.80
C LEU A 71 -8.67 17.05 15.21
N VAL A 72 -9.25 16.22 16.08
CA VAL A 72 -8.63 14.97 16.53
C VAL A 72 -8.50 13.98 15.38
N TRP A 73 -9.53 13.84 14.55
CA TRP A 73 -9.47 13.01 13.34
C TRP A 73 -8.44 13.55 12.35
N ASP A 74 -8.34 14.87 12.20
CA ASP A 74 -7.39 15.48 11.28
C ASP A 74 -5.94 15.19 11.68
N ALA A 75 -5.62 15.35 12.97
CA ALA A 75 -4.31 15.04 13.52
C ALA A 75 -3.98 13.54 13.40
N ALA A 76 -4.94 12.67 13.72
CA ALA A 76 -4.76 11.22 13.64
C ALA A 76 -4.60 10.71 12.21
N LEU A 77 -5.21 11.38 11.22
CA LEU A 77 -5.15 10.98 9.82
C LEU A 77 -4.06 11.71 9.01
N ALA A 78 -3.27 12.57 9.65
CA ALA A 78 -2.26 13.39 8.98
C ALA A 78 -1.19 12.57 8.25
N GLU A 79 -0.91 11.35 8.70
CA GLU A 79 0.14 10.48 8.12
C GLU A 79 -0.33 9.60 6.95
N PHE A 80 -1.64 9.49 6.74
CA PHE A 80 -2.19 8.70 5.65
C PHE A 80 -2.39 9.53 4.40
N ALA A 81 -2.14 8.89 3.26
CA ALA A 81 -2.42 9.46 1.95
C ALA A 81 -3.93 9.53 1.67
N ASP A 82 -4.33 10.45 0.80
CA ASP A 82 -5.75 10.75 0.54
C ASP A 82 -6.50 9.56 -0.08
N ASP A 83 -5.81 8.78 -0.93
CA ASP A 83 -6.33 7.57 -1.57
C ASP A 83 -6.60 6.45 -0.55
N VAL A 84 -5.74 6.32 0.46
CA VAL A 84 -5.92 5.37 1.57
C VAL A 84 -7.16 5.73 2.38
N ILE A 85 -7.33 7.00 2.74
CA ILE A 85 -8.49 7.48 3.50
C ILE A 85 -9.79 7.29 2.71
N GLU A 86 -9.77 7.61 1.42
CA GLU A 86 -10.92 7.40 0.54
C GLU A 86 -11.30 5.92 0.45
N THR A 87 -10.32 5.05 0.22
CA THR A 87 -10.53 3.60 0.15
C THR A 87 -11.03 3.04 1.48
N ALA A 88 -10.46 3.50 2.61
CA ALA A 88 -10.91 3.12 3.94
C ALA A 88 -12.38 3.51 4.17
N SER A 89 -12.79 4.70 3.73
CA SER A 89 -14.17 5.16 3.86
C SER A 89 -15.17 4.31 3.05
N ARG A 90 -14.78 3.85 1.86
CA ARG A 90 -15.60 2.96 1.03
C ARG A 90 -15.69 1.55 1.63
N ASN A 91 -14.57 1.03 2.12
CA ASN A 91 -14.53 -0.28 2.78
C ASN A 91 -15.36 -0.29 4.07
N ALA A 92 -15.28 0.77 4.89
CA ALA A 92 -16.10 0.89 6.10
C ALA A 92 -17.60 0.77 5.80
N GLN A 93 -18.07 1.46 4.75
CA GLN A 93 -19.47 1.42 4.32
C GLN A 93 -19.89 0.04 3.81
N ARG A 94 -18.99 -0.66 3.10
CA ARG A 94 -19.26 -2.00 2.56
C ARG A 94 -19.28 -3.07 3.63
N GLU A 95 -18.33 -3.03 4.56
CA GLU A 95 -18.11 -4.08 5.56
C GLU A 95 -19.05 -3.92 6.76
N ASN A 96 -19.30 -2.69 7.18
CA ASN A 96 -20.19 -2.38 8.30
C ASN A 96 -21.15 -1.25 7.89
N PRO A 97 -22.24 -1.56 7.16
CA PRO A 97 -23.23 -0.55 6.76
C PRO A 97 -24.11 -0.07 7.94
N GLU A 98 -24.28 -0.90 8.97
CA GLU A 98 -25.20 -0.60 10.08
C GLU A 98 -24.63 0.39 11.10
N PHE A 99 -23.30 0.38 11.29
CA PHE A 99 -22.66 1.14 12.35
C PHE A 99 -21.49 1.98 11.84
N PRO A 100 -21.43 3.28 12.18
CA PRO A 100 -20.31 4.12 11.79
C PRO A 100 -19.01 3.71 12.51
N PRO A 101 -17.85 3.76 11.82
CA PRO A 101 -16.57 3.45 12.44
C PRO A 101 -16.21 4.47 13.52
N SER A 102 -15.59 3.98 14.61
CA SER A 102 -14.85 4.84 15.54
C SER A 102 -13.51 5.30 14.94
N LEU A 103 -12.93 6.37 15.48
CA LEU A 103 -11.61 6.83 15.04
C LEU A 103 -10.54 5.72 15.12
N PRO A 104 -10.39 4.96 16.22
CA PRO A 104 -9.39 3.88 16.27
C PRO A 104 -9.64 2.78 15.25
N GLN A 105 -10.90 2.44 14.97
CA GLN A 105 -11.24 1.45 13.93
C GLN A 105 -10.88 1.98 12.54
N PHE A 106 -11.16 3.26 12.28
CA PHE A 106 -10.86 3.88 11.02
C PHE A 106 -9.35 4.02 10.77
N VAL A 107 -8.58 4.39 11.80
CA VAL A 107 -7.10 4.42 11.74
C VAL A 107 -6.55 3.04 11.43
N LYS A 108 -7.01 1.98 12.11
CA LYS A 108 -6.59 0.60 11.80
C LYS A 108 -6.91 0.19 10.36
N ALA A 109 -8.05 0.62 9.83
CA ALA A 109 -8.40 0.37 8.42
C ALA A 109 -7.44 1.10 7.48
N CYS A 110 -7.05 2.33 7.79
CA CYS A 110 -6.05 3.09 7.03
C CYS A 110 -4.66 2.44 7.11
N GLU A 111 -4.23 2.00 8.29
CA GLU A 111 -2.97 1.26 8.49
C GLU A 111 -2.93 -0.03 7.67
N ALA A 112 -4.03 -0.78 7.64
CA ALA A 112 -4.13 -2.03 6.87
C ALA A 112 -4.08 -1.80 5.35
N LEU A 113 -4.59 -0.66 4.88
CA LEU A 113 -4.57 -0.28 3.47
C LEU A 113 -3.27 0.41 3.04
N THR A 114 -2.50 0.94 3.98
CA THR A 114 -1.23 1.61 3.69
C THR A 114 -0.24 0.56 3.16
N PRO A 115 0.33 0.77 1.95
CA PRO A 115 1.36 -0.12 1.44
C PRO A 115 2.51 -0.21 2.42
N ARG A 116 2.88 -1.44 2.81
CA ARG A 116 4.05 -1.66 3.65
C ARG A 116 5.28 -1.22 2.87
N LYS A 117 6.09 -0.35 3.49
CA LYS A 117 7.39 0.01 2.95
C LYS A 117 8.26 -1.25 2.87
N THR A 118 9.03 -1.36 1.80
CA THR A 118 10.00 -2.44 1.69
C THR A 118 11.17 -2.19 2.64
N TYR A 119 11.89 -3.25 3.04
CA TYR A 119 13.06 -3.12 3.91
C TYR A 119 14.07 -2.07 3.42
N PHE A 120 14.26 -1.97 2.10
CA PHE A 120 15.15 -0.98 1.50
C PHE A 120 14.63 0.45 1.66
N GLU A 121 13.33 0.68 1.47
CA GLU A 121 12.71 2.00 1.67
C GLU A 121 12.69 2.43 3.14
N GLU A 122 12.47 1.50 4.06
CA GLU A 122 12.49 1.78 5.51
C GLU A 122 13.90 2.18 5.99
N ASN A 123 14.94 1.54 5.46
CA ASN A 123 16.33 1.78 5.85
C ASN A 123 17.05 2.81 4.98
N GLY A 124 16.35 3.44 4.03
CA GLY A 124 16.94 4.40 3.08
C GLY A 124 18.05 3.79 2.21
N LEU A 125 18.00 2.48 1.98
CA LEU A 125 18.97 1.74 1.19
C LEU A 125 18.60 1.79 -0.28
N LEU A 126 19.60 1.87 -1.15
CA LEU A 126 19.38 1.77 -2.59
C LEU A 126 18.84 0.38 -2.92
N ALA A 127 17.64 0.33 -3.52
CA ALA A 127 17.09 -0.90 -4.07
C ALA A 127 18.04 -1.44 -5.13
N LEU A 128 18.40 -2.71 -5.02
CA LEU A 128 19.21 -3.36 -6.04
C LEU A 128 18.46 -3.35 -7.38
N PRO A 129 19.16 -3.12 -8.50
CA PRO A 129 18.52 -3.26 -9.81
C PRO A 129 18.01 -4.69 -9.96
N ALA A 130 16.84 -4.84 -10.59
CA ALA A 130 16.31 -6.17 -10.90
C ALA A 130 17.39 -7.01 -11.61
N PRO A 131 17.54 -8.29 -11.27
CA PRO A 131 18.54 -9.14 -11.90
C PRO A 131 18.31 -9.11 -13.42
N LYS A 132 19.33 -8.66 -14.16
CA LYS A 132 19.33 -8.73 -15.61
C LYS A 132 19.48 -10.20 -15.97
N VAL A 133 18.36 -10.90 -16.14
CA VAL A 133 18.36 -12.21 -16.77
C VAL A 133 18.68 -11.95 -18.23
N GLU A 134 19.96 -11.97 -18.57
CA GLU A 134 20.39 -12.02 -19.98
C GLU A 134 19.70 -13.24 -20.57
N ARG A 135 18.79 -12.99 -21.53
CA ARG A 135 18.12 -14.07 -22.24
C ARG A 135 19.16 -14.71 -23.16
N LEU A 136 19.97 -15.61 -22.62
CA LEU A 136 20.80 -16.56 -23.39
C LEU A 136 19.94 -17.56 -24.20
N LEU A 137 18.65 -17.27 -24.37
CA LEU A 137 17.62 -18.13 -24.95
C LEU A 137 17.52 -17.97 -26.47
N ASP A 138 18.03 -16.87 -27.02
CA ASP A 138 17.92 -16.50 -28.43
C ASP A 138 19.24 -16.78 -29.17
N VAL A 139 19.70 -18.03 -29.10
CA VAL A 139 20.84 -18.48 -29.90
C VAL A 139 20.34 -18.92 -31.28
N PRO A 140 20.95 -18.47 -32.39
CA PRO A 140 20.57 -18.93 -33.72
C PRO A 140 20.86 -20.43 -33.88
N PHE A 141 19.86 -21.19 -34.32
CA PHE A 141 20.00 -22.62 -34.66
C PHE A 141 19.07 -22.98 -35.83
N GLU A 142 19.42 -24.02 -36.58
CA GLU A 142 18.61 -24.50 -37.70
C GLU A 142 17.51 -25.45 -37.21
N LEU A 143 16.28 -25.20 -37.67
CA LEU A 143 15.13 -26.09 -37.47
C LEU A 143 15.11 -27.15 -38.58
N LYS A 144 15.03 -28.43 -38.21
CA LYS A 144 14.93 -29.55 -39.16
C LYS A 144 13.55 -30.22 -39.15
N GLY A 145 12.69 -29.94 -38.17
CA GLY A 145 11.33 -30.48 -38.11
C GLY A 145 11.25 -31.98 -37.81
N ASP A 146 12.26 -32.56 -37.18
CA ASP A 146 12.38 -34.00 -36.88
C ASP A 146 12.18 -34.33 -35.39
N ASP A 147 11.38 -33.52 -34.67
CA ASP A 147 11.11 -33.57 -33.23
C ASP A 147 12.36 -33.44 -32.32
N LYS A 148 13.56 -33.25 -32.89
CA LYS A 148 14.84 -33.10 -32.16
C LYS A 148 15.35 -31.67 -32.12
N ASP A 149 14.54 -30.72 -32.60
CA ASP A 149 14.90 -29.29 -32.61
C ASP A 149 15.11 -28.72 -31.20
N TRP A 150 14.41 -29.25 -30.19
CA TRP A 150 14.66 -28.90 -28.79
C TRP A 150 16.09 -29.25 -28.36
N ALA A 151 16.63 -30.38 -28.81
CA ALA A 151 17.99 -30.82 -28.50
C ALA A 151 19.03 -29.97 -29.23
N ARG A 152 18.77 -29.58 -30.49
CA ARG A 152 19.63 -28.64 -31.25
C ARG A 152 19.69 -27.27 -30.57
N LYS A 153 18.55 -26.76 -30.11
CA LYS A 153 18.49 -25.51 -29.35
C LYS A 153 19.33 -25.56 -28.08
N ILE A 154 19.27 -26.66 -27.32
CA ILE A 154 20.08 -26.84 -26.10
C ILE A 154 21.56 -26.93 -26.43
N VAL A 155 21.96 -27.70 -27.46
CA VAL A 155 23.36 -27.81 -27.86
C VAL A 155 23.89 -26.47 -28.39
N ALA A 156 23.10 -25.71 -29.15
CA ALA A 156 23.46 -24.37 -29.59
C ALA A 156 23.69 -23.44 -28.39
N ARG A 157 22.81 -23.48 -27.38
CA ARG A 157 22.99 -22.73 -26.12
C ARG A 157 24.28 -23.11 -25.39
N ILE A 158 24.59 -24.40 -25.26
CA ILE A 158 25.83 -24.88 -24.63
C ILE A 158 27.06 -24.38 -25.41
N ASN A 159 27.03 -24.48 -26.74
CA ASN A 159 28.14 -24.02 -27.59
C ASN A 159 28.34 -22.50 -27.52
N HIS A 160 27.27 -21.75 -27.26
CA HIS A 160 27.31 -20.30 -27.02
C HIS A 160 27.76 -19.95 -25.57
N GLY A 161 28.13 -20.93 -24.75
CA GLY A 161 28.66 -20.70 -23.41
C GLY A 161 27.61 -20.55 -22.31
N ASP A 162 26.36 -20.94 -22.56
CA ASP A 162 25.31 -20.93 -21.55
C ASP A 162 25.57 -21.96 -20.44
N GLN A 163 25.90 -21.48 -19.24
CA GLN A 163 26.15 -22.29 -18.05
C GLN A 163 24.86 -22.62 -17.27
N THR A 164 23.71 -22.08 -17.68
CA THR A 164 22.43 -22.32 -16.99
C THR A 164 21.81 -23.68 -17.33
N VAL A 165 22.31 -24.36 -18.37
CA VAL A 165 21.85 -25.69 -18.77
C VAL A 165 22.33 -26.74 -17.79
N THR A 166 21.40 -27.37 -17.08
CA THR A 166 21.72 -28.44 -16.12
C THR A 166 22.37 -29.65 -16.81
N ARG A 167 23.19 -30.41 -16.06
CA ARG A 167 23.86 -31.62 -16.54
C ARG A 167 22.90 -32.62 -17.19
N HIS A 168 21.73 -32.83 -16.57
CA HIS A 168 20.73 -33.77 -17.08
C HIS A 168 20.18 -33.34 -18.44
N THR A 169 19.79 -32.07 -18.57
CA THR A 169 19.31 -31.49 -19.82
C THR A 169 20.36 -31.58 -20.94
N ARG A 170 21.64 -31.36 -20.60
CA ARG A 170 22.76 -31.53 -21.53
C ARG A 170 22.89 -32.97 -22.02
N MET A 171 22.88 -33.95 -21.13
CA MET A 171 23.04 -35.37 -21.52
C MET A 171 21.88 -35.83 -22.40
N ALA A 172 20.64 -35.49 -22.04
CA ALA A 172 19.46 -35.84 -22.83
C ALA A 172 19.49 -35.25 -24.24
N ALA A 173 19.94 -33.99 -24.38
CA ALA A 173 20.09 -33.35 -25.69
C ALA A 173 21.19 -34.01 -26.54
N MET A 174 22.33 -34.36 -25.93
CA MET A 174 23.41 -35.07 -26.62
C MET A 174 23.01 -36.48 -27.05
N GLU A 175 22.23 -37.19 -26.24
CA GLU A 175 21.69 -38.51 -26.55
C GLU A 175 20.67 -38.49 -27.69
N ALA A 176 19.72 -37.54 -27.66
CA ALA A 176 18.71 -37.37 -28.70
C ALA A 176 19.33 -37.12 -30.10
N LEU A 177 20.47 -36.41 -30.13
CA LEU A 177 21.26 -36.14 -31.34
C LEU A 177 22.29 -37.25 -31.66
N GLY A 178 22.45 -38.26 -30.80
CA GLY A 178 23.39 -39.37 -31.01
C GLY A 178 24.86 -39.02 -30.79
N LEU A 179 25.17 -37.89 -30.15
CA LEU A 179 26.53 -37.37 -29.97
C LEU A 179 27.33 -38.12 -28.88
N ASN A 180 26.68 -38.85 -27.97
CA ASN A 180 27.34 -39.60 -26.91
C ASN A 180 27.95 -40.95 -27.35
N ARG A 181 27.58 -41.48 -28.53
CA ARG A 181 28.02 -42.82 -28.99
C ARG A 181 29.41 -42.87 -29.64
N GLN A 182 30.09 -41.74 -29.82
CA GLN A 182 31.40 -41.69 -30.50
C GLN A 182 32.62 -41.80 -29.56
N GLN A 183 32.45 -41.93 -28.24
CA GLN A 183 33.58 -42.03 -27.30
C GLN A 183 33.89 -43.45 -26.80
N GLU A 184 33.09 -44.47 -27.13
CA GLU A 184 33.33 -45.87 -26.69
C GLU A 184 34.14 -46.72 -27.68
N GLY A 185 34.82 -46.09 -28.66
CA GLY A 185 35.60 -46.78 -29.68
C GLY A 185 37.02 -46.25 -29.83
N ARG A 186 37.85 -46.39 -28.80
CA ARG A 186 39.33 -46.44 -28.89
C ARG A 186 39.91 -47.29 -27.78
#